data_AF-A0A0C3E3B1-F1
#
_entry.id   AF-A0A0C3E3B1-F1
#
_cell.length_a   1.000
_cell.length_b   1.000
_cell.length_c   1.000
_cell.angle_alpha   90.00
_cell.angle_beta   90.00
_cell.angle_gamma   90.00
#
_symmetry.space_group_name_H-M   'P 1'
#
loop_
_entity.id
_entity.type
_entity.pdbx_description
1 polymer ?
#
loop_
_entity_poly.entity_id
_entity_poly.type
_entity_poly.pdbx_seq_one_letter_code
_entity_poly.pdbx_strand_id
1 'polypeptide(L)'
;NHIIQNCPIILGKRCPTCKLLPEPTRCMKCQSFTGSHFAKECKSDHDTCSTCAGEHRTRDCTASLPEGLQCANCKEAGHAAWDRECPIFINLCQRFHANLPDINYRFYPESDNPSTWEYEPSPDHLQPEAQRPTGTRRVPQPHPMFAHKDGWKTTE
;
A
#
# COMPACT_ATOMS: atom_id res chain seq x y z
N ASN A 1 2.88 20.63 0.31
CA ASN A 1 3.26 19.67 -0.77
C ASN A 1 4.11 20.25 -1.91
N HIS A 2 4.45 21.55 -1.93
CA HIS A 2 5.13 22.19 -3.07
C HIS A 2 6.46 21.54 -3.51
N ILE A 3 7.26 21.05 -2.56
CA ILE A 3 8.54 20.36 -2.87
C ILE A 3 8.29 19.03 -3.59
N ILE A 4 7.24 18.31 -3.18
CA ILE A 4 6.85 17.01 -3.73
C ILE A 4 6.21 17.23 -5.12
N GLN A 5 5.29 18.18 -5.25
CA GLN A 5 4.67 18.54 -6.54
C GLN A 5 5.70 18.89 -7.63
N ASN A 6 6.78 19.60 -7.28
CA ASN A 6 7.74 20.11 -8.25
C ASN A 6 8.95 19.21 -8.53
N CYS A 7 9.02 18.02 -7.91
CA CYS A 7 10.17 17.13 -7.91
C CYS A 7 11.45 17.79 -7.34
N PRO A 8 11.96 17.35 -6.18
CA PRO A 8 13.21 17.91 -5.65
C PRO A 8 14.40 17.62 -6.58
N ILE A 9 15.38 18.53 -6.55
CA ILE A 9 16.66 18.36 -7.23
C ILE A 9 17.69 17.95 -6.19
N ILE A 10 18.22 16.73 -6.30
CA ILE A 10 19.25 16.19 -5.40
C ILE A 10 20.51 15.98 -6.23
N LEU A 11 21.60 16.67 -5.85
CA LEU A 11 22.89 16.61 -6.56
C LEU A 11 22.75 16.86 -8.08
N GLY A 12 21.90 17.82 -8.46
CA GLY A 12 21.65 18.20 -9.86
C GLY A 12 20.68 17.27 -10.63
N LYS A 13 20.17 16.20 -10.02
CA LYS A 13 19.20 15.29 -10.64
C LYS A 13 17.79 15.57 -10.15
N ARG A 14 16.82 15.64 -11.07
CA ARG A 14 15.40 15.66 -10.72
C ARG A 14 14.99 14.30 -10.17
N CYS A 15 14.36 14.29 -9.01
CA CYS A 15 13.85 13.08 -8.38
C CYS A 15 12.31 13.08 -8.48
N PRO A 16 11.71 12.23 -9.35
CA PRO A 16 10.27 12.04 -9.35
C PRO A 16 9.80 11.61 -7.97
N THR A 17 8.67 12.16 -7.53
CA THR A 17 8.06 11.80 -6.25
C THR A 17 6.68 11.20 -6.48
N CYS A 18 6.37 10.16 -5.73
CA CYS A 18 5.04 9.59 -5.65
C CYS A 18 4.58 9.58 -4.20
N LYS A 19 3.26 9.57 -4.00
CA LYS A 19 2.68 9.27 -2.69
C LYS A 19 3.03 7.83 -2.32
N LEU A 20 3.59 7.64 -1.12
CA LEU A 20 3.81 6.30 -0.60
C LEU A 20 2.49 5.75 -0.06
N LEU A 21 1.98 4.71 -0.72
CA LEU A 21 0.79 4.00 -0.30
C LEU A 21 1.15 2.94 0.74
N PRO A 22 0.32 2.75 1.78
CA PRO A 22 0.61 1.74 2.79
C PRO A 22 0.42 0.34 2.23
N GLU A 23 1.20 -0.62 2.72
CA GLU A 23 1.25 -1.99 2.20
C GLU A 23 0.88 -3.02 3.26
N PRO A 24 0.34 -4.18 2.86
CA PRO A 24 0.05 -5.27 3.78
C PRO A 24 1.34 -5.75 4.46
N THR A 25 1.33 -5.83 5.79
CA THR A 25 2.48 -6.28 6.55
C THR A 25 2.63 -7.81 6.44
N ARG A 26 3.80 -8.26 5.98
CA ARG A 26 4.19 -9.67 5.96
C ARG A 26 4.91 -10.05 7.25
N CYS A 27 4.55 -11.19 7.84
CA CYS A 27 5.31 -11.73 8.96
C CYS A 27 6.71 -12.18 8.50
N MET A 28 7.77 -11.70 9.14
CA MET A 28 9.15 -12.05 8.77
C MET A 28 9.57 -13.47 9.21
N LYS A 29 8.76 -14.16 10.01
CA LYS A 29 8.97 -15.56 10.40
C LYS A 29 8.33 -16.52 9.38
N CYS A 30 7.01 -16.47 9.22
CA CYS A 30 6.28 -17.40 8.35
C CYS A 30 6.01 -16.89 6.92
N GLN A 31 6.43 -15.66 6.59
CA GLN A 31 6.21 -15.02 5.29
C GLN A 31 4.74 -14.81 4.89
N SER A 32 3.79 -15.05 5.79
CA SER A 32 2.36 -14.88 5.53
C SER A 32 1.90 -13.44 5.72
N PHE A 33 0.94 -13.03 4.90
CA PHE A 33 0.12 -11.82 5.11
C PHE A 33 -1.13 -12.07 5.95
N THR A 34 -1.45 -13.35 6.26
CA THR A 34 -2.66 -13.71 6.99
C THR A 34 -2.53 -13.38 8.49
N GLY A 35 -3.63 -12.90 9.07
CA GLY A 35 -3.72 -12.61 10.50
C GLY A 35 -2.94 -11.38 10.98
N SER A 36 -2.34 -10.60 10.08
CA SER A 36 -1.66 -9.32 10.37
C SER A 36 -0.82 -9.34 11.66
N HIS A 37 0.16 -10.22 11.72
CA HIS A 37 0.99 -10.44 12.91
C HIS A 37 2.47 -10.22 12.62
N PHE A 38 3.22 -9.86 13.66
CA PHE A 38 4.66 -9.70 13.58
C PHE A 38 5.39 -11.00 13.96
N ALA A 39 6.67 -11.11 13.60
CA ALA A 39 7.49 -12.29 13.91
C ALA A 39 7.49 -12.66 15.40
N LYS A 40 7.43 -11.66 16.30
CA LYS A 40 7.35 -11.85 17.77
C LYS A 40 6.06 -12.53 18.25
N GLU A 41 4.97 -12.39 17.50
CA GLU A 41 3.64 -12.95 17.79
C GLU A 41 3.36 -14.20 16.93
N CYS A 42 4.30 -14.60 16.08
CA CYS A 42 4.11 -15.68 15.14
C CYS A 42 4.15 -17.05 15.83
N LYS A 43 3.07 -17.81 15.67
CA LYS A 43 2.91 -19.16 16.21
C LYS A 43 3.48 -20.28 15.32
N SER A 44 4.11 -19.94 14.20
CA SER A 44 4.74 -20.94 13.33
C SER A 44 5.95 -21.55 14.05
N ASP A 45 6.14 -22.87 13.90
CA ASP A 45 7.24 -23.58 14.54
C ASP A 45 8.59 -23.31 13.86
N HIS A 46 8.57 -22.94 12.57
CA HIS A 46 9.76 -22.77 11.73
C HIS A 46 9.83 -21.37 11.10
N ASP A 47 11.05 -20.98 10.71
CA ASP A 47 11.25 -19.83 9.82
C ASP A 47 11.00 -20.29 8.38
N THR A 48 10.22 -19.52 7.63
CA THR A 48 10.02 -19.70 6.19
C THR A 48 10.92 -18.73 5.44
N CYS A 49 11.69 -19.25 4.50
CA CYS A 49 12.59 -18.46 3.67
C CYS A 49 11.78 -17.59 2.71
N SER A 50 12.11 -16.30 2.67
CA SER A 50 11.44 -15.36 1.78
C SER A 50 11.84 -15.50 0.31
N THR A 51 12.92 -16.23 0.01
CA THR A 51 13.48 -16.37 -1.34
C THR A 51 13.02 -17.66 -2.04
N CYS A 52 13.06 -18.79 -1.33
CA CYS A 52 12.75 -20.11 -1.89
C CYS A 52 11.63 -20.85 -1.16
N ALA A 53 10.91 -20.19 -0.25
CA ALA A 53 9.81 -20.77 0.54
C ALA A 53 10.15 -21.98 1.44
N GLY A 54 11.43 -22.38 1.55
CA GLY A 54 11.87 -23.50 2.40
C GLY A 54 11.89 -23.18 3.91
N GLU A 55 12.03 -24.22 4.72
CA GLU A 55 12.03 -24.14 6.21
C GLU A 55 13.41 -23.77 6.76
N HIS A 56 13.84 -22.53 6.48
CA HIS A 56 15.05 -21.94 7.04
C HIS A 56 14.94 -20.41 7.02
N ARG A 57 15.83 -19.75 7.77
CA ARG A 57 15.95 -18.29 7.69
C ARG A 57 16.52 -17.88 6.34
N THR A 58 15.98 -16.81 5.77
CA THR A 58 16.43 -16.28 4.46
C THR A 58 17.95 -16.07 4.38
N ARG A 59 18.60 -15.66 5.48
CA ARG A 59 20.06 -15.48 5.54
C ARG A 59 20.84 -16.78 5.27
N ASP A 60 20.27 -17.91 5.63
CA ASP A 60 20.90 -19.23 5.54
C ASP A 60 20.48 -19.96 4.25
N CYS A 61 19.85 -19.25 3.31
CA CYS A 61 19.35 -19.81 2.06
C CYS A 61 20.49 -20.11 1.08
N THR A 62 20.50 -21.33 0.54
CA THR A 62 21.47 -21.80 -0.46
C THR A 62 20.85 -22.00 -1.85
N ALA A 63 19.66 -21.46 -2.09
CA ALA A 63 18.99 -21.55 -3.38
C ALA A 63 19.80 -20.81 -4.46
N SER A 64 19.98 -21.43 -5.62
CA SER A 64 20.60 -20.76 -6.78
C SER A 64 19.60 -19.77 -7.37
N LEU A 65 20.04 -18.56 -7.69
CA LEU A 65 19.20 -17.55 -8.34
C LEU A 65 19.48 -17.54 -9.85
N PRO A 66 18.46 -17.40 -10.73
CA PRO A 66 17.04 -17.21 -10.41
C PRO A 66 16.22 -18.50 -10.23
N GLU A 67 16.75 -19.68 -10.54
CA GLU A 67 15.97 -20.93 -10.67
C GLU A 67 15.36 -21.42 -9.35
N GLY A 68 15.97 -21.09 -8.22
CA GLY A 68 15.54 -21.45 -6.88
C GLY A 68 14.57 -20.44 -6.24
N LEU A 69 14.11 -19.43 -6.98
CA LEU A 69 13.09 -18.50 -6.51
C LEU A 69 11.73 -19.19 -6.44
N GLN A 70 11.12 -19.12 -5.25
CA GLN A 70 9.75 -19.59 -5.04
C GLN A 70 9.06 -18.74 -3.99
N CYS A 71 7.82 -18.34 -4.30
CA CYS A 71 7.05 -17.48 -3.43
C CYS A 71 6.29 -18.30 -2.39
N ALA A 72 6.49 -17.99 -1.10
CA ALA A 72 5.81 -18.66 -0.01
C ALA A 72 4.28 -18.39 0.01
N ASN A 73 3.79 -17.34 -0.66
CA ASN A 73 2.39 -16.92 -0.62
C ASN A 73 1.58 -17.49 -1.79
N CYS A 74 2.03 -17.32 -3.04
CA CYS A 74 1.33 -17.86 -4.21
C CYS A 74 1.81 -19.27 -4.61
N LYS A 75 2.91 -19.76 -4.04
CA LYS A 75 3.53 -21.08 -4.29
C LYS A 75 4.14 -21.27 -5.68
N GLU A 76 4.09 -20.26 -6.53
CA GLU A 76 4.71 -20.26 -7.86
C GLU A 76 6.24 -20.08 -7.78
N ALA A 77 6.94 -20.68 -8.73
CA ALA A 77 8.36 -20.49 -8.95
C ALA A 77 8.64 -19.22 -9.79
N GLY A 78 9.89 -18.78 -9.80
CA GLY A 78 10.35 -17.65 -10.62
C GLY A 78 10.32 -16.29 -9.91
N HIS A 79 9.74 -16.20 -8.72
CA HIS A 79 9.82 -15.01 -7.87
C HIS A 79 9.83 -15.35 -6.38
N ALA A 80 10.33 -14.41 -5.56
CA ALA A 80 10.40 -14.52 -4.12
C ALA A 80 9.11 -14.02 -3.42
N ALA A 81 8.94 -14.34 -2.14
CA ALA A 81 7.85 -13.83 -1.31
C ALA A 81 7.92 -12.31 -1.03
N TRP A 82 9.05 -11.67 -1.32
CA TRP A 82 9.24 -10.22 -1.24
C TRP A 82 9.01 -9.52 -2.58
N ASP A 83 8.71 -10.26 -3.65
CA ASP A 83 8.46 -9.68 -4.96
C ASP A 83 7.15 -8.87 -4.99
N ARG A 84 7.23 -7.68 -5.59
CA ARG A 84 6.13 -6.74 -5.73
C ARG A 84 5.20 -7.08 -6.89
N GLU A 85 5.63 -7.97 -7.79
CA GLU A 85 4.83 -8.48 -8.90
C GLU A 85 4.04 -9.73 -8.51
N CYS A 86 4.17 -10.22 -7.27
CA CYS A 86 3.40 -11.37 -6.81
C CYS A 86 1.88 -11.06 -6.87
N PRO A 87 1.07 -11.90 -7.55
CA PRO A 87 -0.36 -11.64 -7.72
C PRO A 87 -1.13 -11.59 -6.39
N ILE A 88 -0.70 -12.36 -5.40
CA ILE A 88 -1.27 -12.31 -4.04
C ILE A 88 -0.97 -10.98 -3.36
N PHE A 89 0.26 -10.47 -3.49
CA PHE A 89 0.64 -9.18 -2.93
C PHE A 89 -0.13 -8.03 -3.57
N ILE A 90 -0.22 -8.02 -4.91
CA ILE A 90 -0.99 -7.02 -5.67
C ILE A 90 -2.45 -7.02 -5.20
N ASN A 91 -3.08 -8.19 -5.12
CA ASN A 91 -4.48 -8.30 -4.69
C ASN A 91 -4.70 -7.81 -3.25
N LEU A 92 -3.76 -8.11 -2.35
CA LEU A 92 -3.82 -7.62 -0.96
C LEU A 92 -3.64 -6.10 -0.89
N CYS A 93 -2.71 -5.52 -1.66
CA CYS A 93 -2.58 -4.06 -1.78
C CYS A 93 -3.88 -3.43 -2.25
N GLN A 94 -4.49 -3.94 -3.32
CA GLN A 94 -5.77 -3.42 -3.83
C GLN A 94 -6.87 -3.44 -2.76
N ARG A 95 -7.01 -4.55 -2.02
CA ARG A 95 -7.99 -4.67 -0.92
C ARG A 95 -7.68 -3.71 0.22
N PHE A 96 -6.41 -3.55 0.55
CA PHE A 96 -5.95 -2.64 1.59
C PHE A 96 -6.26 -1.19 1.22
N HIS A 97 -6.03 -0.83 -0.05
CA HIS A 97 -6.23 0.51 -0.60
C HIS A 97 -7.70 0.87 -0.84
N ALA A 98 -8.56 -0.11 -1.15
CA ALA A 98 -9.98 0.10 -1.40
C ALA A 98 -10.73 0.78 -0.24
N ASN A 99 -10.19 0.69 0.99
CA ASN A 99 -10.79 1.26 2.19
C ASN A 99 -10.13 2.57 2.65
N LEU A 100 -9.12 3.06 1.92
CA LEU A 100 -8.39 4.27 2.29
C LEU A 100 -9.03 5.49 1.62
N PRO A 101 -9.48 6.50 2.40
CA PRO A 101 -10.18 7.66 1.85
C PRO A 101 -9.26 8.53 0.99
N ASP A 102 -7.94 8.42 1.18
CA ASP A 102 -6.95 9.27 0.56
C ASP A 102 -6.23 8.63 -0.63
N ILE A 103 -6.61 7.40 -1.03
CA ILE A 103 -5.94 6.64 -2.10
C ILE A 103 -5.93 7.37 -3.45
N ASN A 104 -6.99 8.11 -3.75
CA ASN A 104 -7.17 8.80 -5.03
C ASN A 104 -6.55 10.21 -5.05
N TYR A 105 -5.87 10.65 -3.98
CA TYR A 105 -5.11 11.89 -4.03
C TYR A 105 -3.69 11.62 -4.52
N ARG A 106 -3.25 12.43 -5.48
CA ARG A 106 -1.91 12.37 -6.07
C ARG A 106 -0.81 12.53 -5.02
N PHE A 107 -1.06 13.36 -4.00
CA PHE A 107 -0.17 13.61 -2.86
C PHE A 107 -0.94 13.52 -1.53
N TYR A 108 -0.27 13.79 -0.40
CA TYR A 108 -0.93 13.79 0.91
C TYR A 108 -1.75 15.07 1.09
N PRO A 109 -3.09 15.01 1.25
CA PRO A 109 -3.89 16.22 1.38
C PRO A 109 -3.59 16.94 2.71
N GLU A 110 -3.34 18.24 2.64
CA GLU A 110 -3.19 19.13 3.80
C GLU A 110 -4.55 19.75 4.13
N SER A 111 -4.95 19.75 5.40
CA SER A 111 -6.30 20.19 5.81
C SER A 111 -6.56 21.68 5.58
N ASP A 112 -5.51 22.50 5.66
CA ASP A 112 -5.53 23.95 5.55
C ASP A 112 -5.18 24.46 4.13
N ASN A 113 -4.81 23.55 3.21
CA ASN A 113 -4.39 23.90 1.86
C ASN A 113 -5.13 23.06 0.79
N PRO A 114 -6.29 23.53 0.31
CA PRO A 114 -7.08 22.84 -0.71
C PRO A 114 -6.35 22.62 -2.05
N SER A 115 -5.31 23.42 -2.36
CA SER A 115 -4.50 23.24 -3.57
C SER A 115 -3.70 21.93 -3.57
N THR A 116 -3.67 21.21 -2.45
CA THR A 116 -3.02 19.90 -2.32
C THR A 116 -3.95 18.72 -2.57
N TRP A 117 -5.26 18.98 -2.72
CA TRP A 117 -6.30 17.96 -2.93
C TRP A 117 -6.43 17.61 -4.41
N GLU A 118 -5.30 17.41 -5.07
CA GLU A 118 -5.23 16.96 -6.46
C GLU A 118 -5.73 15.51 -6.54
N TYR A 119 -6.96 15.34 -7.01
CA TYR A 119 -7.59 14.04 -7.17
C TYR A 119 -7.23 13.44 -8.53
N GLU A 120 -6.64 12.25 -8.52
CA GLU A 120 -6.31 11.47 -9.70
C GLU A 120 -7.12 10.17 -9.63
N PRO A 121 -8.27 10.08 -10.33
CA PRO A 121 -9.08 8.86 -10.29
C PRO A 121 -8.25 7.70 -10.85
N SER A 122 -8.27 6.57 -10.14
CA SER A 122 -7.68 5.32 -10.63
C SER A 122 -8.19 5.00 -12.05
N PRO A 123 -7.33 4.53 -12.97
CA PRO A 123 -7.74 4.16 -14.33
C PRO A 123 -8.86 3.10 -14.38
N ASP A 124 -9.06 2.31 -13.30
CA ASP A 124 -10.17 1.35 -13.18
C ASP A 124 -11.57 2.01 -13.15
N HIS A 125 -11.66 3.32 -12.94
CA HIS A 125 -12.93 4.07 -12.95
C HIS A 125 -13.31 4.66 -14.31
N LEU A 126 -12.51 4.43 -15.36
CA LEU A 126 -12.90 4.73 -16.74
C LEU A 126 -13.74 3.59 -17.32
N GLN A 127 -14.91 3.33 -16.73
CA GLN A 127 -15.94 2.61 -17.47
C GLN A 127 -16.42 3.50 -18.62
N PRO A 128 -16.53 2.99 -19.87
CA PRO A 128 -16.96 3.78 -21.01
C PRO A 128 -18.33 4.41 -20.73
N GLU A 129 -18.36 5.72 -20.92
CA GLU A 129 -19.41 6.71 -20.65
C GLU A 129 -20.77 6.51 -21.36
N ALA A 130 -21.11 5.29 -21.78
CA ALA A 130 -22.32 5.02 -22.57
C ALA A 130 -23.64 5.14 -21.79
N GLN A 131 -23.61 5.41 -20.48
CA GLN A 131 -24.83 5.47 -19.66
C GLN A 131 -24.73 6.54 -18.56
N ARG A 132 -24.76 7.82 -18.92
CA ARG A 132 -25.11 8.86 -17.94
C ARG A 132 -26.22 9.76 -18.49
N PRO A 133 -27.43 9.75 -17.89
CA PRO A 133 -28.46 10.72 -18.25
C PRO A 133 -27.96 12.13 -17.91
N THR A 134 -28.25 13.07 -18.81
CA THR A 134 -27.87 14.48 -18.76
C THR A 134 -28.47 15.15 -17.52
N GLY A 135 -27.71 15.14 -16.43
CA GLY A 135 -28.01 15.86 -15.19
C GLY A 135 -26.81 16.70 -14.79
N THR A 136 -27.05 17.98 -14.50
CA THR A 136 -26.06 18.99 -14.14
C THR A 136 -25.02 18.49 -13.12
N ARG A 137 -23.74 18.71 -13.43
CA ARG A 137 -22.58 18.31 -12.64
C ARG A 137 -22.58 19.07 -11.30
N ARG A 138 -22.97 18.40 -10.20
CA ARG A 138 -22.72 18.91 -8.84
C ARG A 138 -21.25 18.68 -8.49
N VAL A 139 -20.57 19.74 -8.07
CA VAL A 139 -19.28 19.66 -7.39
C VAL A 139 -19.49 18.91 -6.07
N PRO A 140 -18.75 17.82 -5.78
CA PRO A 140 -18.83 17.16 -4.49
C PRO A 140 -18.36 18.12 -3.40
N GLN A 141 -19.21 18.36 -2.40
CA GLN A 141 -18.84 19.07 -1.18
C GLN A 141 -17.91 18.15 -0.35
N PRO A 142 -16.89 18.71 0.33
CA PRO A 142 -16.01 17.93 1.19
C PRO A 142 -16.80 17.24 2.30
N HIS A 143 -16.56 15.94 2.48
CA HIS A 143 -17.03 15.22 3.66
C HIS A 143 -16.32 15.80 4.90
N PRO A 144 -17.03 16.03 6.03
CA PRO A 144 -16.42 16.48 7.26
C PRO A 144 -15.60 15.34 7.87
N MET A 145 -14.35 15.23 7.46
CA MET A 145 -13.32 14.64 8.32
C MET A 145 -13.04 15.70 9.39
N PHE A 146 -12.97 15.31 10.66
CA PHE A 146 -12.72 16.19 11.81
C PHE A 146 -13.94 16.91 12.43
N ALA A 147 -14.89 16.14 12.95
CA ALA A 147 -15.64 16.62 14.12
C ALA A 147 -14.78 16.40 15.38
N HIS A 148 -14.18 17.48 15.89
CA HIS A 148 -13.59 17.52 17.22
C HIS A 148 -14.66 17.16 18.25
N LYS A 149 -14.40 16.14 19.08
CA LYS A 149 -15.18 15.88 20.30
C LYS A 149 -14.35 16.37 21.47
N ASP A 150 -14.67 17.57 21.94
CA ASP A 150 -14.21 18.08 23.22
C ASP A 150 -14.87 17.30 24.36
N GLY A 151 -14.11 16.99 25.41
CA GLY A 151 -14.65 16.68 26.73
C GLY A 151 -14.07 15.47 27.43
N TRP A 152 -12.87 15.60 28.03
CA TRP A 152 -12.54 14.80 29.22
C TRP A 152 -12.79 15.68 30.45
N LYS A 153 -13.81 15.36 31.23
CA LYS A 153 -14.03 15.96 32.56
C LYS A 153 -13.11 15.26 33.55
N THR A 154 -12.23 16.01 34.20
CA THR A 154 -11.56 15.62 35.46
C THR A 154 -12.59 15.58 36.57
N THR A 155 -12.69 14.46 37.29
CA THR A 155 -13.33 14.38 38.60
C THR A 155 -12.26 14.34 39.67
N GLU A 156 -12.47 15.16 40.70
CA GLU A 156 -11.71 15.29 41.95
C GLU A 156 -11.75 14.02 42.81
#